data_AF-A0A7C3TPT8-F1
#
_entry.id   AF-A0A7C3TPT8-F1
#
_cell.length_a   1.000
_cell.length_b   1.000
_cell.length_c   1.000
_cell.angle_alpha   90.00
_cell.angle_beta   90.00
_cell.angle_gamma   90.00
#
_symmetry.space_group_name_H-M   'P 1'
#
loop_
_entity.id
_entity.type
_entity.pdbx_description
1 polymer ?
#
loop_
_entity_poly.entity_id
_entity_poly.type
_entity_poly.pdbx_seq_one_letter_code
_entity_poly.pdbx_strand_id
1 'polypeptide(L)'
;MKIHQLFINTCLTLLISLQVQAHFGSKGPFGGTVSCATTFDTTVYIGTLTGGVYSSTSSKLVGWKPMPVGLKSGRITALAHTGTNLYAATADSGIFIFTGYVGSDRYWNKINTGLTNLNITCLLAIDATTVMAGTTNGVFITTTDGDSWVSVNNGLTNISVTSIERADARIFISTDDGVYASDNNGSSWFDFNDTNTAQKAGTRALAYNPATDELMLVNDEGLYLASNVSAVTTPTYIQANTSLSGNPLIR
;
A
#
# COMPACT_ATOMS: atom_id res chain seq x y z
N MET A 1 -75.57 -39.57 18.13
CA MET A 1 -74.76 -39.71 19.36
C MET A 1 -73.30 -39.74 18.94
N LYS A 2 -72.49 -38.85 19.54
CA LYS A 2 -71.04 -38.58 19.35
C LYS A 2 -70.60 -37.70 18.17
N ILE A 3 -70.43 -36.43 18.55
CA ILE A 3 -69.58 -35.35 18.03
C ILE A 3 -68.10 -35.73 18.13
N HIS A 4 -67.29 -35.48 17.09
CA HIS A 4 -65.82 -35.29 17.17
C HIS A 4 -65.44 -34.14 16.22
N GLN A 5 -65.46 -32.89 16.69
CA GLN A 5 -64.34 -32.11 17.25
C GLN A 5 -63.20 -31.78 16.27
N LEU A 6 -63.39 -30.60 15.65
CA LEU A 6 -62.43 -29.53 15.33
C LEU A 6 -60.98 -29.74 15.81
N PHE A 7 -60.04 -29.84 14.85
CA PHE A 7 -58.61 -29.72 15.11
C PHE A 7 -58.25 -28.25 15.37
N ILE A 8 -57.88 -27.93 16.60
CA ILE A 8 -57.36 -26.61 17.01
C ILE A 8 -55.84 -26.61 16.89
N ASN A 9 -55.34 -25.65 16.11
CA ASN A 9 -53.94 -25.27 15.97
C ASN A 9 -53.26 -25.07 17.33
N THR A 10 -52.15 -25.77 17.56
CA THR A 10 -51.16 -25.40 18.58
C THR A 10 -49.85 -25.09 17.86
N CYS A 11 -49.61 -23.81 17.62
CA CYS A 11 -48.35 -23.31 17.11
C CYS A 11 -47.38 -23.21 18.29
N LEU A 12 -46.55 -24.22 18.49
CA LEU A 12 -45.52 -24.25 19.53
C LEU A 12 -44.31 -23.45 19.01
N THR A 13 -44.21 -22.18 19.36
CA THR A 13 -43.00 -21.39 19.09
C THR A 13 -41.91 -21.78 20.08
N LEU A 14 -40.99 -22.64 19.64
CA LEU A 14 -39.74 -22.92 20.35
C LEU A 14 -38.82 -21.69 20.18
N LEU A 15 -38.77 -20.83 21.20
CA LEU A 15 -37.74 -19.79 21.31
C LEU A 15 -36.41 -20.46 21.63
N ILE A 16 -35.66 -20.84 20.60
CA ILE A 16 -34.25 -21.23 20.76
C ILE A 16 -33.50 -19.92 21.00
N SER A 17 -33.08 -19.67 22.25
CA SER A 17 -32.09 -18.64 22.53
C SER A 17 -30.78 -19.09 21.89
N LEU A 18 -30.53 -18.64 20.65
CA LEU A 18 -29.19 -18.67 20.10
C LEU A 18 -28.33 -17.81 21.03
N GLN A 19 -27.52 -18.46 21.87
CA GLN A 19 -26.37 -17.81 22.45
C GLN A 19 -25.55 -17.30 21.27
N VAL A 20 -25.63 -16.00 20.99
CA VAL A 20 -24.65 -15.34 20.14
C VAL A 20 -23.38 -15.31 20.96
N GLN A 21 -22.60 -16.38 20.92
CA GLN A 21 -21.19 -16.27 21.26
C GLN A 21 -20.60 -15.27 20.27
N ALA A 22 -20.24 -14.09 20.78
CA ALA A 22 -19.34 -13.21 20.06
C ALA A 22 -18.03 -13.97 19.88
N HIS A 23 -17.83 -14.54 18.69
CA HIS A 23 -16.56 -15.15 18.33
C HIS A 23 -15.57 -14.00 18.11
N PHE A 24 -14.81 -13.67 19.15
CA PHE A 24 -13.61 -12.82 19.05
C PHE A 24 -12.45 -13.64 18.44
N GLY A 25 -12.70 -14.35 17.34
CA GLY A 25 -11.63 -14.89 16.52
C GLY A 25 -11.01 -13.76 15.70
N SER A 26 -9.69 -13.75 15.54
CA SER A 26 -9.01 -12.77 14.69
C SER A 26 -9.60 -12.82 13.28
N LYS A 27 -10.34 -11.78 12.89
CA LYS A 27 -10.89 -11.63 11.54
C LYS A 27 -9.86 -11.10 10.53
N GLY A 28 -8.67 -10.72 11.00
CA GLY A 28 -7.53 -10.27 10.21
C GLY A 28 -6.65 -11.44 9.72
N PRO A 29 -5.59 -11.16 8.94
CA PRO A 29 -4.64 -12.19 8.52
C PRO A 29 -4.08 -12.91 9.75
N PHE A 30 -4.07 -14.24 9.72
CA PHE A 30 -3.42 -15.03 10.77
C PHE A 30 -1.90 -14.81 10.67
N GLY A 31 -1.28 -14.08 11.61
CA GLY A 31 0.17 -14.18 11.84
C GLY A 31 1.06 -12.94 11.68
N GLY A 32 0.56 -11.70 11.72
CA GLY A 32 1.47 -10.54 11.83
C GLY A 32 0.82 -9.16 11.78
N THR A 33 1.59 -8.14 12.16
CA THR A 33 1.25 -6.72 11.97
C THR A 33 1.23 -6.39 10.49
N VAL A 34 0.15 -5.78 10.00
CA VAL A 34 0.04 -5.28 8.62
C VAL A 34 1.02 -4.13 8.43
N SER A 35 1.78 -4.18 7.33
CA SER A 35 2.81 -3.18 7.03
C SER A 35 2.50 -2.36 5.78
N CYS A 36 1.74 -2.93 4.85
CA CYS A 36 1.31 -2.27 3.62
C CYS A 36 0.05 -2.95 3.09
N ALA A 37 -0.67 -2.25 2.21
CA ALA A 37 -1.85 -2.75 1.53
C ALA A 37 -1.92 -2.20 0.10
N THR A 38 -2.55 -2.94 -0.79
CA THR A 38 -2.95 -2.47 -2.11
C THR A 38 -4.28 -3.13 -2.50
N THR A 39 -4.92 -2.63 -3.54
CA THR A 39 -6.17 -3.19 -4.05
C THR A 39 -6.09 -3.38 -5.56
N PHE A 40 -6.80 -4.38 -6.06
CA PHE A 40 -7.08 -4.51 -7.48
C PHE A 40 -8.47 -5.12 -7.64
N ASP A 41 -9.31 -4.45 -8.43
CA ASP A 41 -10.74 -4.76 -8.56
C ASP A 41 -11.41 -4.89 -7.18
N THR A 42 -11.95 -6.05 -6.85
CA THR A 42 -12.64 -6.33 -5.58
C THR A 42 -11.74 -6.98 -4.52
N THR A 43 -10.45 -7.16 -4.84
CA THR A 43 -9.50 -7.84 -3.97
C THR A 43 -8.61 -6.84 -3.24
N VAL A 44 -8.51 -7.02 -1.92
CA VAL A 44 -7.53 -6.33 -1.07
C VAL A 44 -6.37 -7.27 -0.82
N TYR A 45 -5.15 -6.77 -0.98
CA TYR A 45 -3.91 -7.45 -0.67
C TYR A 45 -3.22 -6.73 0.47
N ILE A 46 -2.65 -7.48 1.40
CA ILE A 46 -1.89 -6.93 2.53
C ILE A 46 -0.57 -7.66 2.69
N GLY A 47 0.48 -6.90 2.99
CA GLY A 47 1.77 -7.39 3.41
C GLY A 47 1.93 -7.27 4.92
N THR A 48 2.80 -8.09 5.51
CA THR A 48 3.03 -8.10 6.96
C THR A 48 4.48 -7.80 7.33
N LEU A 49 4.70 -7.33 8.56
CA LEU A 49 6.04 -7.10 9.12
C LEU A 49 6.87 -8.38 9.27
N THR A 50 6.23 -9.51 9.53
CA THR A 50 6.90 -10.81 9.73
C THR A 50 7.07 -11.60 8.42
N GLY A 51 6.63 -11.04 7.29
CA GLY A 51 6.67 -11.67 5.98
C GLY A 51 5.36 -12.35 5.59
N GLY A 52 5.10 -12.36 4.29
CA GLY A 52 3.90 -12.94 3.69
C GLY A 52 2.91 -11.90 3.15
N VAL A 53 2.17 -12.33 2.13
CA VAL A 53 1.11 -11.57 1.49
C VAL A 53 -0.20 -12.33 1.67
N TYR A 54 -1.28 -11.62 1.99
CA TYR A 54 -2.62 -12.18 2.16
C TYR A 54 -3.58 -11.43 1.25
N SER A 55 -4.62 -12.11 0.80
CA SER A 55 -5.69 -11.49 0.02
C SER A 55 -7.08 -11.76 0.60
N SER A 56 -7.98 -10.80 0.40
CA SER A 56 -9.39 -10.90 0.75
C SER A 56 -10.24 -10.30 -0.37
N THR A 57 -11.23 -11.05 -0.83
CA THR A 57 -12.28 -10.57 -1.75
C THR A 57 -13.55 -10.14 -1.02
N SER A 58 -13.54 -10.19 0.32
CA SER A 58 -14.69 -9.83 1.11
C SER A 58 -14.77 -8.32 1.30
N SER A 59 -15.93 -7.74 0.96
CA SER A 59 -16.24 -6.33 1.25
C SER A 59 -16.22 -5.99 2.75
N LYS A 60 -16.25 -6.99 3.63
CA LYS A 60 -16.14 -6.84 5.08
C LYS A 60 -14.70 -7.03 5.60
N LEU A 61 -13.71 -7.17 4.70
CA LEU A 61 -12.31 -7.43 5.03
C LEU A 61 -12.09 -8.66 5.94
N VAL A 62 -12.85 -9.72 5.67
CA VAL A 62 -12.77 -11.01 6.37
C VAL A 62 -12.41 -12.14 5.42
N GLY A 63 -11.92 -13.26 5.96
CA GLY A 63 -11.64 -14.46 5.15
C GLY A 63 -10.32 -14.35 4.39
N TRP A 64 -9.30 -13.75 5.03
CA TRP A 64 -7.95 -13.62 4.49
C TRP A 64 -7.37 -14.97 4.09
N LYS A 65 -6.96 -15.08 2.84
CA LYS A 65 -6.26 -16.24 2.31
C LYS A 65 -4.78 -15.90 2.23
N PRO A 66 -3.86 -16.69 2.83
CA PRO A 66 -2.45 -16.51 2.56
C PRO A 66 -2.21 -16.67 1.05
N MET A 67 -1.25 -15.94 0.50
CA MET A 67 -0.69 -16.18 -0.82
C MET A 67 0.65 -16.92 -0.66
N PRO A 68 0.62 -18.25 -0.32
CA PRO A 68 1.81 -18.96 0.15
C PRO A 68 2.87 -19.23 -0.93
N VAL A 69 4.00 -19.79 -0.47
CA VAL A 69 5.19 -20.39 -1.12
C VAL A 69 6.10 -19.46 -1.97
N GLY A 70 7.40 -19.48 -1.67
CA GLY A 70 8.46 -18.71 -2.36
C GLY A 70 8.92 -17.44 -1.63
N LEU A 71 8.00 -16.69 -1.02
CA LEU A 71 8.31 -15.46 -0.30
C LEU A 71 8.75 -15.76 1.16
N LYS A 72 9.97 -16.27 1.33
CA LYS A 72 10.59 -16.51 2.66
C LYS A 72 11.21 -15.25 3.29
N SER A 73 10.95 -14.08 2.69
CA SER A 73 11.60 -12.83 3.05
C SER A 73 10.93 -12.14 4.22
N GLY A 74 11.74 -11.45 5.05
CA GLY A 74 11.24 -10.56 6.10
C GLY A 74 10.47 -9.37 5.55
N ARG A 75 9.79 -8.64 6.46
CA ARG A 75 9.01 -7.41 6.28
C ARG A 75 8.67 -7.04 4.84
N ILE A 76 7.39 -7.19 4.48
CA ILE A 76 6.86 -6.62 3.24
C ILE A 76 6.77 -5.11 3.43
N THR A 77 7.46 -4.35 2.58
CA THR A 77 7.52 -2.88 2.68
C THR A 77 6.49 -2.22 1.79
N ALA A 78 6.23 -2.78 0.61
CA ALA A 78 5.20 -2.30 -0.30
C ALA A 78 4.63 -3.43 -1.17
N LEU A 79 3.41 -3.20 -1.66
CA LEU A 79 2.75 -4.00 -2.68
C LEU A 79 2.36 -3.10 -3.84
N ALA A 80 2.48 -3.59 -5.06
CA ALA A 80 1.96 -2.91 -6.25
C ALA A 80 1.26 -3.92 -7.15
N HIS A 81 0.15 -3.51 -7.76
CA HIS A 81 -0.62 -4.35 -8.68
C HIS A 81 -0.79 -3.61 -10.00
N THR A 82 -0.23 -4.14 -11.09
CA THR A 82 -0.31 -3.49 -12.44
C THR A 82 -1.63 -3.80 -13.17
N GLY A 83 -2.42 -4.67 -12.57
CA GLY A 83 -3.64 -5.25 -13.14
C GLY A 83 -3.41 -6.61 -13.79
N THR A 84 -2.17 -6.86 -14.24
CA THR A 84 -1.72 -8.18 -14.68
C THR A 84 -0.93 -8.88 -13.59
N ASN A 85 0.01 -8.16 -12.96
CA ASN A 85 0.98 -8.74 -12.04
C ASN A 85 0.88 -8.09 -10.65
N LEU A 86 1.10 -8.91 -9.61
CA LEU A 86 1.25 -8.46 -8.23
C LEU A 86 2.72 -8.53 -7.83
N TYR A 87 3.22 -7.42 -7.31
CA TYR A 87 4.60 -7.24 -6.87
C TYR A 87 4.64 -7.07 -5.37
N ALA A 88 5.65 -7.67 -4.73
CA ALA A 88 5.93 -7.51 -3.31
C ALA A 88 7.38 -7.07 -3.12
N ALA A 89 7.54 -5.90 -2.51
CA ALA A 89 8.82 -5.37 -2.07
C ALA A 89 9.12 -5.81 -0.64
N THR A 90 10.41 -6.00 -0.36
CA THR A 90 10.91 -6.48 0.94
C THR A 90 12.01 -5.56 1.45
N ALA A 91 12.20 -5.56 2.76
CA ALA A 91 13.23 -4.73 3.40
C ALA A 91 14.67 -5.22 3.14
N ASP A 92 14.86 -6.47 2.71
CA ASP A 92 16.19 -7.11 2.66
C ASP A 92 16.47 -8.00 1.44
N SER A 93 15.47 -8.33 0.61
CA SER A 93 15.63 -9.31 -0.47
C SER A 93 15.12 -8.83 -1.84
N GLY A 94 14.91 -7.52 -1.99
CA GLY A 94 14.46 -6.91 -3.23
C GLY A 94 12.97 -7.12 -3.48
N ILE A 95 12.62 -7.35 -4.75
CA ILE A 95 11.26 -7.40 -5.25
C ILE A 95 10.95 -8.80 -5.77
N PHE A 96 9.72 -9.23 -5.52
CA PHE A 96 9.18 -10.48 -6.01
C PHE A 96 7.92 -10.22 -6.83
N ILE A 97 7.74 -11.01 -7.88
CA ILE A 97 6.51 -11.05 -8.69
C ILE A 97 5.75 -12.34 -8.42
N PHE A 98 4.44 -12.22 -8.24
CA PHE A 98 3.55 -13.37 -8.10
C PHE A 98 3.28 -13.99 -9.46
N THR A 99 3.63 -15.26 -9.64
CA THR A 99 3.53 -15.97 -10.94
C THR A 99 2.42 -17.02 -10.98
N GLY A 100 1.50 -16.97 -10.02
CA GLY A 100 0.38 -17.90 -9.97
C GLY A 100 0.72 -19.18 -9.23
N TYR A 101 0.30 -20.32 -9.78
CA TYR A 101 0.35 -21.62 -9.13
C TYR A 101 1.27 -22.60 -9.87
N VAL A 102 2.09 -23.34 -9.12
CA VAL A 102 2.76 -24.54 -9.61
C VAL A 102 2.14 -25.71 -8.84
N GLY A 103 1.22 -26.45 -9.49
CA GLY A 103 0.39 -27.44 -8.80
C GLY A 103 -0.59 -26.77 -7.83
N SER A 104 -0.60 -27.22 -6.57
CA SER A 104 -1.39 -26.60 -5.49
C SER A 104 -0.72 -25.39 -4.84
N ASP A 105 0.56 -25.17 -5.11
CA ASP A 105 1.38 -24.19 -4.42
C ASP A 105 1.42 -22.88 -5.20
N ARG A 106 1.35 -21.76 -4.47
CA ARG A 106 1.43 -20.40 -5.02
C ARG A 106 2.91 -19.98 -5.13
N TYR A 107 3.36 -19.28 -6.16
CA TYR A 107 4.80 -19.01 -6.36
C TYR A 107 5.14 -17.53 -6.54
N TRP A 108 6.17 -17.11 -5.80
CA TRP A 108 6.82 -15.81 -5.91
C TRP A 108 8.23 -15.96 -6.47
N ASN A 109 8.54 -15.23 -7.54
CA ASN A 109 9.88 -15.22 -8.16
C ASN A 109 10.59 -13.90 -7.87
N LYS A 110 11.89 -13.98 -7.55
CA LYS A 110 12.74 -12.78 -7.40
C LYS A 110 12.99 -12.16 -8.76
N ILE A 111 12.87 -10.84 -8.84
CA ILE A 111 13.04 -10.05 -10.07
C ILE A 111 13.99 -8.88 -9.81
N ASN A 112 15.24 -9.19 -9.44
CA ASN A 112 16.19 -8.20 -8.93
C ASN A 112 17.31 -7.82 -9.92
N THR A 113 17.26 -8.31 -11.16
CA THR A 113 18.30 -8.02 -12.16
C THR A 113 18.36 -6.50 -12.41
N GLY A 114 19.52 -5.89 -12.20
CA GLY A 114 19.71 -4.44 -12.34
C GLY A 114 19.43 -3.62 -11.08
N LEU A 115 18.80 -4.18 -10.04
CA LEU A 115 18.70 -3.53 -8.73
C LEU A 115 20.07 -3.59 -8.03
N THR A 116 20.66 -2.44 -7.75
CA THR A 116 21.91 -2.33 -6.98
C THR A 116 21.66 -2.19 -5.47
N ASN A 117 20.41 -1.99 -5.06
CA ASN A 117 19.96 -1.97 -3.67
C ASN A 117 18.71 -2.86 -3.51
N LEU A 118 18.74 -3.76 -2.53
CA LEU A 118 17.65 -4.71 -2.24
C LEU A 118 16.76 -4.27 -1.07
N ASN A 119 17.07 -3.15 -0.42
CA ASN A 119 16.21 -2.54 0.58
C ASN A 119 15.20 -1.62 -0.12
N ILE A 120 14.05 -2.21 -0.45
CA ILE A 120 12.99 -1.53 -1.21
C ILE A 120 12.04 -0.90 -0.20
N THR A 121 11.79 0.40 -0.32
CA THR A 121 10.97 1.17 0.62
C THR A 121 9.54 1.34 0.12
N CYS A 122 9.36 1.47 -1.19
CA CYS A 122 8.06 1.71 -1.81
C CYS A 122 8.01 1.19 -3.26
N LEU A 123 6.79 0.96 -3.76
CA LEU A 123 6.51 0.56 -5.15
C LEU A 123 5.35 1.38 -5.71
N LEU A 124 5.41 1.71 -7.00
CA LEU A 124 4.34 2.32 -7.77
C LEU A 124 4.11 1.53 -9.06
N ALA A 125 2.89 1.05 -9.29
CA ALA A 125 2.47 0.56 -10.60
C ALA A 125 2.08 1.76 -11.49
N ILE A 126 2.76 1.92 -12.62
CA ILE A 126 2.50 3.02 -13.58
C ILE A 126 1.54 2.56 -14.68
N ASP A 127 1.75 1.36 -15.20
CA ASP A 127 0.86 0.73 -16.18
C ASP A 127 0.94 -0.80 -16.04
N ALA A 128 0.43 -1.55 -17.03
CA ALA A 128 0.39 -3.01 -17.00
C ALA A 128 1.78 -3.68 -16.81
N THR A 129 2.85 -3.04 -17.30
CA THR A 129 4.22 -3.59 -17.34
C THR A 129 5.25 -2.72 -16.64
N THR A 130 4.90 -1.46 -16.38
CA THR A 130 5.80 -0.48 -15.80
C THR A 130 5.61 -0.37 -14.29
N VAL A 131 6.69 -0.61 -13.55
CA VAL A 131 6.73 -0.46 -12.09
C VAL A 131 7.95 0.36 -11.71
N MET A 132 7.76 1.31 -10.80
CA MET A 132 8.83 2.09 -10.19
C MET A 132 9.04 1.65 -8.74
N ALA A 133 10.29 1.54 -8.32
CA ALA A 133 10.70 1.12 -6.99
C ALA A 133 11.59 2.19 -6.34
N GLY A 134 11.18 2.66 -5.17
CA GLY A 134 12.03 3.46 -4.30
C GLY A 134 12.87 2.56 -3.42
N THR A 135 14.12 2.94 -3.21
CA THR A 135 15.06 2.25 -2.32
C THR A 135 15.75 3.27 -1.42
N THR A 136 16.50 2.79 -0.44
CA THR A 136 17.38 3.67 0.35
C THR A 136 18.59 4.20 -0.44
N ASN A 137 18.75 3.84 -1.73
CA ASN A 137 19.82 4.29 -2.60
C ASN A 137 19.37 4.41 -4.06
N GLY A 138 18.30 5.17 -4.28
CA GLY A 138 17.80 5.55 -5.60
C GLY A 138 16.44 4.99 -5.95
N VAL A 139 15.94 5.49 -7.07
CA VAL A 139 14.74 5.04 -7.76
C VAL A 139 15.14 4.15 -8.92
N PHE A 140 14.41 3.05 -9.08
CA PHE A 140 14.56 2.12 -10.20
C PHE A 140 13.23 1.97 -10.92
N ILE A 141 13.28 1.72 -12.23
CA ILE A 141 12.10 1.44 -13.04
C ILE A 141 12.32 0.17 -13.86
N THR A 142 11.26 -0.62 -14.00
CA THR A 142 11.16 -1.71 -14.97
C THR A 142 10.02 -1.39 -15.93
N THR A 143 10.18 -1.75 -17.19
CA THR A 143 9.11 -1.80 -18.22
C THR A 143 8.95 -3.21 -18.79
N THR A 144 9.54 -4.21 -18.14
CA THR A 144 9.66 -5.59 -18.62
C THR A 144 9.23 -6.59 -17.54
N ASP A 145 8.17 -6.27 -16.79
CA ASP A 145 7.63 -7.12 -15.71
C ASP A 145 8.67 -7.58 -14.66
N GLY A 146 9.74 -6.81 -14.47
CA GLY A 146 10.81 -7.10 -13.52
C GLY A 146 12.00 -7.89 -14.09
N ASP A 147 12.00 -8.25 -15.38
CA ASP A 147 13.14 -8.92 -16.01
C ASP A 147 14.45 -8.11 -15.86
N SER A 148 14.35 -6.78 -15.90
CA SER A 148 15.45 -5.86 -15.64
C SER A 148 14.98 -4.53 -15.06
N TRP A 149 15.79 -3.97 -14.17
CA TRP A 149 15.58 -2.66 -13.56
C TRP A 149 16.67 -1.69 -13.98
N VAL A 150 16.29 -0.44 -14.19
CA VAL A 150 17.19 0.66 -14.56
C VAL A 150 17.06 1.77 -13.53
N SER A 151 18.19 2.30 -13.05
CA SER A 151 18.20 3.43 -12.12
C SER A 151 17.80 4.73 -12.82
N VAL A 152 16.90 5.51 -12.22
CA VAL A 152 16.35 6.75 -12.78
C VAL A 152 16.48 7.90 -11.77
N ASN A 153 17.72 8.29 -11.47
CA ASN A 153 18.06 9.23 -10.38
C ASN A 153 18.41 10.65 -10.86
N ASN A 154 18.28 10.95 -12.15
CA ASN A 154 18.74 12.21 -12.72
C ASN A 154 17.98 13.41 -12.11
N GLY A 155 18.68 14.35 -11.49
CA GLY A 155 18.09 15.51 -10.82
C GLY A 155 17.82 15.33 -9.32
N LEU A 156 17.99 14.12 -8.77
CA LEU A 156 17.91 13.88 -7.33
C LEU A 156 19.24 14.23 -6.66
N THR A 157 19.21 15.11 -5.65
CA THR A 157 20.39 15.37 -4.79
C THR A 157 20.42 14.46 -3.57
N ASN A 158 19.26 13.99 -3.12
CA ASN A 158 19.10 12.93 -2.14
C ASN A 158 18.36 11.75 -2.78
N ILE A 159 18.91 10.55 -2.64
CA ILE A 159 18.41 9.33 -3.28
C ILE A 159 17.89 8.30 -2.27
N SER A 160 17.80 8.67 -0.98
CA SER A 160 17.12 7.86 0.03
C SER A 160 15.62 8.06 -0.10
N VAL A 161 14.93 7.16 -0.80
CA VAL A 161 13.50 7.30 -1.11
C VAL A 161 12.66 6.68 0.01
N THR A 162 11.69 7.43 0.52
CA THR A 162 10.79 6.96 1.60
C THR A 162 9.38 6.64 1.10
N SER A 163 8.91 7.34 0.07
CA SER A 163 7.59 7.14 -0.52
C SER A 163 7.58 7.53 -1.99
N ILE A 164 6.62 6.97 -2.72
CA ILE A 164 6.33 7.29 -4.12
C ILE A 164 4.81 7.38 -4.28
N GLU A 165 4.36 8.40 -5.00
CA GLU A 165 2.94 8.65 -5.22
C GLU A 165 2.74 9.22 -6.63
N ARG A 166 1.55 9.03 -7.20
CA ARG A 166 1.25 9.48 -8.55
C ARG A 166 0.01 10.37 -8.60
N ALA A 167 0.17 11.54 -9.21
CA ALA A 167 -0.92 12.44 -9.57
C ALA A 167 -1.05 12.48 -11.09
N ASP A 168 -2.01 11.75 -11.64
CA ASP A 168 -2.23 11.61 -13.09
C ASP A 168 -0.97 11.16 -13.85
N ALA A 169 -0.29 12.06 -14.56
CA ALA A 169 0.96 11.76 -15.27
C ALA A 169 2.22 12.08 -14.46
N ARG A 170 2.08 12.86 -13.38
CA ARG A 170 3.18 13.32 -12.54
C ARG A 170 3.45 12.32 -11.42
N ILE A 171 4.72 12.05 -11.17
CA ILE A 171 5.16 11.19 -10.07
C ILE A 171 5.86 12.06 -9.03
N PHE A 172 5.52 11.84 -7.78
CA PHE A 172 6.19 12.42 -6.63
C PHE A 172 6.97 11.34 -5.89
N ILE A 173 8.15 11.70 -5.40
CA ILE A 173 8.88 10.90 -4.43
C ILE A 173 9.22 11.76 -3.23
N SER A 174 9.24 11.16 -2.06
CA SER A 174 9.80 11.79 -0.86
C SER A 174 11.15 11.19 -0.52
N THR A 175 12.02 12.06 -0.01
CA THR A 175 13.36 11.75 0.47
C THR A 175 13.61 12.46 1.79
N ASP A 176 14.79 12.30 2.40
CA ASP A 176 15.16 13.06 3.59
C ASP A 176 15.35 14.57 3.29
N ASP A 177 15.44 14.96 2.01
CA ASP A 177 15.50 16.35 1.55
C ASP A 177 14.12 16.88 1.09
N GLY A 178 13.02 16.21 1.44
CA GLY A 178 11.67 16.60 1.04
C GLY A 178 11.22 15.95 -0.27
N VAL A 179 10.38 16.66 -1.04
CA VAL A 179 9.68 16.10 -2.21
C VAL A 179 10.38 16.45 -3.51
N TYR A 180 10.48 15.47 -4.41
CA TYR A 180 10.82 15.68 -5.81
C TYR A 180 9.65 15.26 -6.69
N ALA A 181 9.54 15.89 -7.86
CA ALA A 181 8.53 15.55 -8.86
C ALA A 181 9.18 15.19 -10.21
N SER A 182 8.47 14.38 -11.00
CA SER A 182 8.83 14.03 -12.37
C SER A 182 7.60 14.03 -13.27
N ASP A 183 7.75 14.68 -14.44
CA ASP A 183 6.74 14.74 -15.50
C ASP A 183 7.02 13.76 -16.65
N ASN A 184 8.06 12.93 -16.51
CA ASN A 184 8.58 12.07 -17.58
C ASN A 184 8.95 10.67 -17.07
N ASN A 185 8.09 10.10 -16.22
CA ASN A 185 8.23 8.76 -15.65
C ASN A 185 9.59 8.50 -15.01
N GLY A 186 10.14 9.50 -14.32
CA GLY A 186 11.42 9.42 -13.60
C GLY A 186 12.67 9.68 -14.43
N SER A 187 12.55 9.95 -15.74
CA SER A 187 13.72 10.25 -16.59
C SER A 187 14.51 11.45 -16.09
N SER A 188 13.83 12.42 -15.48
CA SER A 188 14.42 13.48 -14.68
C SER A 188 13.49 13.91 -13.55
N TRP A 189 14.10 14.36 -12.45
CA TRP A 189 13.43 14.89 -11.27
C TRP A 189 13.76 16.35 -11.06
N PHE A 190 12.82 17.10 -10.47
CA PHE A 190 13.04 18.46 -10.02
C PHE A 190 12.57 18.62 -8.57
N ASP A 191 13.21 19.55 -7.86
CA ASP A 191 12.85 19.89 -6.48
C ASP A 191 11.42 20.42 -6.43
N PHE A 192 10.57 19.79 -5.62
CA PHE A 192 9.16 20.14 -5.45
C PHE A 192 8.91 20.55 -4.00
N ASN A 193 9.69 21.52 -3.53
CA ASN A 193 9.60 22.07 -2.19
C ASN A 193 9.30 23.58 -2.28
N ASP A 194 8.68 24.12 -1.23
CA ASP A 194 8.50 25.57 -1.10
C ASP A 194 9.66 26.19 -0.30
N THR A 195 9.60 27.50 -0.05
CA THR A 195 10.64 28.22 0.72
C THR A 195 10.59 27.95 2.22
N ASN A 196 9.45 27.48 2.72
CA ASN A 196 9.40 26.95 4.07
C ASN A 196 10.17 25.61 4.01
N THR A 197 11.02 25.29 4.97
CA THR A 197 11.77 24.03 4.92
C THR A 197 11.26 23.03 5.94
N ALA A 198 10.22 23.38 6.69
CA ALA A 198 9.63 22.57 7.76
C ALA A 198 9.04 21.24 7.24
N GLN A 199 8.62 21.18 5.98
CA GLN A 199 8.11 19.98 5.31
C GLN A 199 9.22 19.00 4.87
N LYS A 200 10.48 19.45 4.78
CA LYS A 200 11.58 18.64 4.22
C LYS A 200 12.08 17.58 5.19
N ALA A 201 12.31 17.95 6.44
CA ALA A 201 12.99 17.09 7.41
C ALA A 201 12.13 15.87 7.76
N GLY A 202 12.68 14.68 7.48
CA GLY A 202 12.06 13.41 7.88
C GLY A 202 10.77 13.10 7.14
N THR A 203 10.62 13.48 5.86
CA THR A 203 9.42 13.09 5.09
C THR A 203 9.29 11.58 5.03
N ARG A 204 8.16 11.03 5.51
CA ARG A 204 7.95 9.59 5.69
C ARG A 204 6.96 9.00 4.69
N ALA A 205 5.95 9.76 4.29
CA ALA A 205 4.89 9.28 3.44
C ALA A 205 4.27 10.41 2.61
N LEU A 206 3.85 10.03 1.41
CA LEU A 206 3.01 10.84 0.52
C LEU A 206 1.65 10.16 0.35
N ALA A 207 0.63 10.95 0.05
CA ALA A 207 -0.65 10.46 -0.47
C ALA A 207 -1.25 11.51 -1.40
N TYR A 208 -1.91 11.09 -2.46
CA TYR A 208 -2.54 11.99 -3.42
C TYR A 208 -4.06 11.87 -3.37
N ASN A 209 -4.75 13.01 -3.34
CA ASN A 209 -6.19 13.10 -3.47
C ASN A 209 -6.57 13.60 -4.88
N PRO A 210 -7.03 12.71 -5.79
CA PRO A 210 -7.39 13.09 -7.15
C PRO A 210 -8.66 13.95 -7.23
N ALA A 211 -9.51 13.95 -6.19
CA ALA A 211 -10.75 14.74 -6.22
C ALA A 211 -10.49 16.25 -6.05
N THR A 212 -9.41 16.60 -5.37
CA THR A 212 -9.03 17.99 -5.05
C THR A 212 -7.68 18.39 -5.62
N ASP A 213 -6.99 17.47 -6.30
CA ASP A 213 -5.61 17.63 -6.77
C ASP A 213 -4.66 18.06 -5.65
N GLU A 214 -4.73 17.36 -4.51
CA GLU A 214 -3.94 17.66 -3.31
C GLU A 214 -2.92 16.56 -3.01
N LEU A 215 -1.66 16.97 -2.81
CA LEU A 215 -0.63 16.11 -2.24
C LEU A 215 -0.60 16.31 -0.73
N MET A 216 -0.75 15.21 0.00
CA MET A 216 -0.54 15.11 1.43
C MET A 216 0.88 14.62 1.69
N LEU A 217 1.54 15.24 2.66
CA LEU A 217 2.88 14.87 3.11
C LEU A 217 2.88 14.73 4.63
N VAL A 218 3.43 13.64 5.15
CA VAL A 218 3.67 13.48 6.58
C VAL A 218 5.16 13.37 6.85
N ASN A 219 5.64 14.16 7.80
CA ASN A 219 7.01 14.13 8.29
C ASN A 219 7.05 14.18 9.83
N ASP A 220 8.23 14.37 10.39
CA ASP A 220 8.42 14.42 11.85
C ASP A 220 7.80 15.68 12.50
N GLU A 221 7.52 16.72 11.72
CA GLU A 221 6.94 18.00 12.16
C GLU A 221 5.41 18.07 11.97
N GLY A 222 4.82 17.15 11.21
CA GLY A 222 3.38 17.02 11.07
C GLY A 222 2.89 16.64 9.68
N LEU A 223 1.61 16.95 9.42
CA LEU A 223 0.94 16.77 8.14
C LEU A 223 0.91 18.10 7.38
N TYR A 224 1.25 18.07 6.10
CA TYR A 224 1.24 19.21 5.20
C TYR A 224 0.42 18.89 3.95
N LEU A 225 -0.20 19.91 3.37
CA LEU A 225 -1.00 19.83 2.16
C LEU A 225 -0.44 20.80 1.11
N ALA A 226 -0.36 20.35 -0.13
CA ALA A 226 -0.16 21.19 -1.31
C ALA A 226 -1.29 20.93 -2.30
N SER A 227 -1.86 21.98 -2.90
CA SER A 227 -2.97 21.88 -3.85
C SER A 227 -2.51 22.17 -5.28
N ASN A 228 -3.32 21.75 -6.27
CA ASN A 228 -3.05 21.90 -7.71
C ASN A 228 -1.71 21.27 -8.14
N VAL A 229 -1.32 20.17 -7.48
CA VAL A 229 0.01 19.59 -7.61
C VAL A 229 0.25 18.96 -8.97
N SER A 230 -0.79 18.64 -9.74
CA SER A 230 -0.65 18.19 -11.12
C SER A 230 -0.16 19.28 -12.08
N ALA A 231 -0.36 20.57 -11.74
CA ALA A 231 -0.13 21.69 -12.65
C ALA A 231 1.03 22.62 -12.22
N VAL A 232 1.25 22.79 -10.92
CA VAL A 232 2.28 23.73 -10.41
C VAL A 232 3.68 23.13 -10.45
N THR A 233 4.73 23.94 -10.58
CA THR A 233 6.13 23.47 -10.44
C THR A 233 6.75 23.88 -9.11
N THR A 234 6.25 24.96 -8.51
CA THR A 234 6.62 25.39 -7.16
C THR A 234 5.38 25.27 -6.27
N PRO A 235 5.36 24.31 -5.33
CA PRO A 235 4.23 24.15 -4.43
C PRO A 235 4.23 25.25 -3.35
N THR A 236 3.12 25.31 -2.64
CA THR A 236 3.02 25.95 -1.32
C THR A 236 2.48 24.91 -0.37
N TYR A 237 3.23 24.58 0.69
CA TYR A 237 2.82 23.63 1.69
C TYR A 237 2.17 24.34 2.87
N ILE A 238 0.97 23.92 3.21
CA ILE A 238 0.22 24.41 4.37
C ILE A 238 0.20 23.29 5.40
N GLN A 239 0.71 23.57 6.60
CA GLN A 239 0.61 22.62 7.72
C GLN A 239 -0.85 22.45 8.11
N ALA A 240 -1.32 21.21 8.14
CA ALA A 240 -2.63 20.85 8.62
C ALA A 240 -2.64 20.82 10.17
N ASN A 241 -2.75 21.99 10.79
CA ASN A 241 -2.92 22.17 12.24
C ASN A 241 -4.41 22.47 12.57
N THR A 242 -5.07 22.05 13.65
CA THR A 242 -4.76 21.27 14.87
C THR A 242 -6.10 20.77 15.46
N SER A 243 -6.67 19.66 14.99
CA SER A 243 -7.92 19.11 15.56
C SER A 243 -7.99 17.59 15.65
N LEU A 244 -6.85 16.89 15.59
CA LEU A 244 -6.76 15.66 16.35
C LEU A 244 -6.62 16.08 17.81
N SER A 245 -7.76 16.36 18.45
CA SER A 245 -7.82 16.57 19.89
C SER A 245 -7.02 15.45 20.53
N GLY A 246 -5.88 15.79 21.13
CA GLY A 246 -5.10 14.85 21.91
C GLY A 246 -6.02 14.24 22.95
N ASN A 247 -6.39 12.98 22.77
CA ASN A 247 -6.83 12.16 23.88
C ASN A 247 -5.63 11.28 24.24
N PRO A 248 -4.81 11.66 25.23
CA PRO A 248 -3.72 10.82 25.70
C PRO A 248 -4.33 9.73 26.58
N LEU A 249 -5.01 8.76 25.98
CA LEU A 249 -5.44 7.55 26.66
C LEU A 249 -5.34 6.38 25.68
N ILE A 250 -4.17 5.73 25.67
CA ILE A 250 -4.00 4.31 25.98
C ILE A 250 -2.53 4.18 26.44
N ARG A 251 -2.35 4.04 27.76
CA ARG A 251 -1.17 3.36 28.32
C ARG A 251 -1.42 1.86 28.29
#